data_AF-A0A353ZEL6-F1
#
_entry.id   AF-A0A353ZEL6-F1
#
_cell.length_a   1.000
_cell.length_b   1.000
_cell.length_c   1.000
_cell.angle_alpha   90.00
_cell.angle_beta   90.00
_cell.angle_gamma   90.00
#
_symmetry.space_group_name_H-M   'P 1'
#
loop_
_entity.id
_entity.type
_entity.pdbx_description
1 polymer ?
#
loop_
_entity_poly.entity_id
_entity_poly.type
_entity_poly.pdbx_seq_one_letter_code
_entity_poly.pdbx_strand_id
1 'polypeptide(L)'
;MQVMNSVIDVDEARRVLCREFARMIINGASQVRVRISHPHGAAQGAWFYSYRDHAWHRDPGTEEGEALARALQPELEQVMQRGRGDLWQARRHGVADATDFDISLHTANLAELNEERLPGYLAGLLFLDANDADHNRRQAVRHGRIG
;
A
#
# COMPACT_ATOMS: atom_id res chain seq x y z
N MET A 1 -25.21 20.88 12.88
CA MET A 1 -24.17 19.84 12.82
C MET A 1 -23.19 20.23 11.73
N GLN A 2 -22.01 20.76 12.10
CA GLN A 2 -20.92 20.89 11.15
C GLN A 2 -20.30 19.51 10.97
N VAL A 3 -20.45 18.94 9.78
CA VAL A 3 -19.67 17.77 9.37
C VAL A 3 -18.25 18.29 9.16
N MET A 4 -17.34 17.99 10.09
CA MET A 4 -15.91 18.23 9.89
C MET A 4 -15.47 17.32 8.74
N ASN A 5 -15.46 17.85 7.51
CA ASN A 5 -14.72 17.26 6.40
C ASN A 5 -13.24 17.37 6.74
N SER A 6 -12.72 16.40 7.50
CA SER A 6 -11.29 16.28 7.74
C SER A 6 -10.64 15.96 6.40
N VAL A 7 -9.96 16.95 5.82
CA VAL A 7 -9.12 16.74 4.64
C VAL A 7 -7.91 15.95 5.11
N ILE A 8 -7.79 14.71 4.64
CA ILE A 8 -6.58 13.92 4.83
C ILE A 8 -5.58 14.35 3.76
N ASP A 9 -4.36 14.66 4.20
CA ASP A 9 -3.27 15.03 3.30
C ASP A 9 -2.78 13.80 2.49
N VAL A 10 -2.30 14.03 1.27
CA VAL A 10 -1.74 12.99 0.40
C VAL A 10 -0.60 12.25 1.10
N ASP A 11 0.26 12.97 1.81
CA ASP A 11 1.37 12.37 2.55
C ASP A 11 0.88 11.49 3.70
N GLU A 12 -0.22 11.85 4.34
CA GLU A 12 -0.86 11.01 5.37
C GLU A 12 -1.44 9.74 4.75
N ALA A 13 -2.14 9.85 3.63
CA ALA A 13 -2.69 8.69 2.92
C ALA A 13 -1.60 7.70 2.49
N ARG A 14 -0.49 8.21 1.94
CA ARG A 14 0.69 7.41 1.58
C ARG A 14 1.31 6.73 2.81
N ARG A 15 1.45 7.45 3.92
CA ARG A 15 1.97 6.89 5.19
C ARG A 15 1.09 5.76 5.71
N VAL A 16 -0.23 5.94 5.73
CA VAL A 16 -1.16 4.89 6.15
C VAL A 16 -1.02 3.66 5.24
N LEU A 17 -1.01 3.86 3.91
CA LEU A 17 -0.83 2.77 2.96
C LEU A 17 0.44 1.96 3.24
N CYS A 18 1.60 2.65 3.33
CA CYS A 18 2.88 2.00 3.55
C CYS A 18 2.96 1.32 4.92
N ARG A 19 2.37 1.91 5.96
CA ARG A 19 2.31 1.32 7.30
C ARG A 19 1.50 0.03 7.31
N GLU A 20 0.30 0.04 6.75
CA GLU A 20 -0.56 -1.15 6.73
C GLU A 20 0.04 -2.27 5.86
N PHE A 21 0.61 -1.91 4.71
CA PHE A 21 1.34 -2.89 3.88
C PHE A 21 2.52 -3.48 4.62
N ALA A 22 3.35 -2.66 5.26
CA ALA A 22 4.50 -3.13 6.02
C ALA A 22 4.07 -4.13 7.10
N ARG A 23 3.05 -3.78 7.89
CA ARG A 23 2.49 -4.65 8.93
C ARG A 23 2.01 -5.97 8.34
N MET A 24 1.29 -5.95 7.21
CA MET A 24 0.80 -7.18 6.59
C MET A 24 1.94 -8.07 6.06
N ILE A 25 2.97 -7.48 5.46
CA ILE A 25 4.14 -8.19 4.92
C ILE A 25 4.96 -8.83 6.03
N ILE A 26 5.22 -8.10 7.12
CA ILE A 26 5.96 -8.61 8.29
C ILE A 26 5.25 -9.81 8.92
N ASN A 27 3.92 -9.77 8.90
CA ASN A 27 3.08 -10.89 9.32
C ASN A 27 2.92 -11.99 8.25
N GLY A 28 3.77 -12.01 7.22
CA GLY A 28 3.87 -13.10 6.23
C GLY A 28 2.98 -12.97 5.00
N ALA A 29 2.38 -11.80 4.73
CA ALA A 29 1.63 -11.59 3.49
C ALA A 29 2.58 -11.54 2.28
N SER A 30 2.28 -12.35 1.25
CA SER A 30 3.01 -12.29 -0.03
C SER A 30 2.41 -11.28 -1.01
N GLN A 31 1.13 -10.94 -0.80
CA GLN A 31 0.42 -9.91 -1.56
C GLN A 31 -0.46 -9.11 -0.60
N VAL A 32 -0.67 -7.85 -0.95
CA VAL A 32 -1.55 -6.93 -0.22
C VAL A 32 -2.56 -6.35 -1.19
N ARG A 33 -3.76 -6.05 -0.70
CA ARG A 33 -4.83 -5.44 -1.46
C ARG A 33 -5.44 -4.29 -0.69
N VAL A 34 -5.74 -3.22 -1.40
CA VAL A 34 -6.67 -2.19 -0.92
C VAL A 34 -7.94 -2.27 -1.74
N ARG A 35 -9.07 -2.38 -1.06
CA ARG A 35 -10.40 -2.24 -1.66
C ARG A 35 -10.93 -0.86 -1.34
N ILE A 36 -11.34 -0.12 -2.35
CA ILE A 36 -12.08 1.15 -2.20
C ILE A 36 -13.55 0.90 -2.55
N SER A 37 -14.49 1.12 -1.63
CA SER A 37 -15.93 1.01 -1.92
C SER A 37 -16.51 2.25 -2.57
N HIS A 38 -17.43 2.01 -3.50
CA HIS A 38 -18.18 3.00 -4.27
C HIS A 38 -19.69 2.68 -4.38
N PRO A 39 -20.45 2.42 -3.30
CA PRO A 39 -21.86 1.98 -3.37
C PRO A 39 -22.80 2.97 -4.08
N HIS A 40 -22.38 4.24 -4.23
CA HIS A 40 -23.09 5.27 -4.98
C HIS A 40 -22.15 6.02 -5.95
N GLY A 41 -21.12 5.34 -6.47
CA GLY A 41 -20.17 5.91 -7.42
C GLY A 41 -19.11 6.84 -6.81
N ALA A 42 -19.12 7.05 -5.49
CA ALA A 42 -18.12 7.84 -4.77
C ALA A 42 -17.38 6.97 -3.75
N ALA A 43 -16.07 7.17 -3.59
CA ALA A 43 -15.27 6.48 -2.57
C ALA A 43 -15.83 6.76 -1.16
N GLN A 44 -16.18 5.71 -0.42
CA GLN A 44 -16.77 5.81 0.93
C GLN A 44 -15.98 5.11 2.02
N GLY A 45 -15.13 4.16 1.66
CA GLY A 45 -14.37 3.36 2.62
C GLY A 45 -13.21 2.66 1.94
N ALA A 46 -12.16 2.43 2.73
CA ALA A 46 -11.01 1.64 2.33
C ALA A 46 -10.86 0.45 3.28
N TRP A 47 -10.54 -0.72 2.73
CA TRP A 47 -10.20 -1.91 3.50
C TRP A 47 -8.93 -2.54 2.97
N PHE A 48 -8.13 -3.05 3.90
CA PHE A 48 -6.86 -3.68 3.61
C PHE A 48 -6.99 -5.19 3.74
N TYR A 49 -6.39 -5.91 2.79
CA TYR A 49 -6.40 -7.36 2.75
C TYR A 49 -4.98 -7.87 2.57
N SER A 50 -4.69 -8.99 3.20
CA SER A 50 -3.47 -9.75 3.00
C SER A 50 -3.78 -11.08 2.32
N TYR A 51 -2.90 -11.51 1.41
CA TYR A 51 -2.97 -12.84 0.83
C TYR A 51 -2.07 -13.79 1.63
N ARG A 52 -2.69 -14.74 2.32
CA ARG A 52 -2.05 -15.78 3.15
C ARG A 52 -2.83 -17.08 3.00
N ASP A 53 -2.18 -18.22 3.19
CA ASP A 53 -2.83 -19.53 3.13
C ASP A 53 -3.70 -19.75 1.87
N HIS A 54 -3.25 -19.21 0.74
CA HIS A 54 -3.95 -19.23 -0.56
C HIS A 54 -5.32 -18.53 -0.59
N ALA A 55 -5.59 -17.60 0.33
CA ALA A 55 -6.82 -16.83 0.38
C ALA A 55 -6.58 -15.35 0.74
N TRP A 56 -7.56 -14.52 0.39
CA TRP A 56 -7.59 -13.11 0.81
C TRP A 56 -8.24 -12.99 2.17
N HIS A 57 -7.53 -12.37 3.11
CA HIS A 57 -8.01 -12.10 4.46
C HIS A 57 -8.10 -10.59 4.64
N ARG A 58 -9.30 -10.10 4.97
CA ARG A 58 -9.47 -8.72 5.41
C ARG A 58 -8.78 -8.55 6.76
N ASP A 59 -7.93 -7.54 6.88
CA ASP A 59 -7.23 -7.28 8.13
C ASP A 59 -8.15 -6.51 9.11
N PRO A 60 -8.37 -7.03 10.33
CA PRO A 60 -9.28 -6.42 11.29
C PRO A 60 -8.80 -5.04 11.74
N GLY A 61 -9.72 -4.07 11.85
CA GLY A 61 -9.39 -2.72 12.31
C GLY A 61 -8.80 -1.78 11.25
N THR A 62 -8.71 -2.23 9.99
CA THR A 62 -8.24 -1.41 8.85
C THR A 62 -9.37 -0.79 8.04
N GLU A 63 -10.56 -0.66 8.64
CA GLU A 63 -11.66 0.06 8.01
C GLU A 63 -11.42 1.56 8.17
N GLU A 64 -11.08 2.19 7.06
CA GLU A 64 -10.75 3.60 7.03
C GLU A 64 -11.86 4.37 6.32
N GLY A 65 -12.21 5.53 6.89
CA GLY A 65 -13.37 6.30 6.48
C GLY A 65 -13.24 6.98 5.10
N GLU A 66 -14.33 7.62 4.69
CA GLU A 66 -14.48 8.28 3.39
C GLU A 66 -13.32 9.20 3.01
N ALA A 67 -12.84 10.03 3.95
CA ALA A 67 -11.75 10.96 3.69
C ALA A 67 -10.47 10.24 3.23
N LEU A 68 -10.12 9.12 3.87
CA LEU A 68 -8.92 8.37 3.52
C LEU A 68 -9.13 7.63 2.20
N ALA A 69 -10.30 7.03 2.00
CA ALA A 69 -10.65 6.33 0.77
C ALA A 69 -10.51 7.26 -0.46
N ARG A 70 -10.99 8.49 -0.35
CA ARG A 70 -10.85 9.53 -1.39
C ARG A 70 -9.40 9.95 -1.62
N ALA A 71 -8.59 10.05 -0.56
CA ALA A 71 -7.17 10.40 -0.68
C ALA A 71 -6.31 9.25 -1.23
N LEU A 72 -6.64 8.00 -0.88
CA LEU A 72 -5.91 6.80 -1.33
C LEU A 72 -6.16 6.46 -2.79
N GLN A 73 -7.38 6.65 -3.29
CA GLN A 73 -7.74 6.25 -4.65
C GLN A 73 -6.81 6.83 -5.74
N PRO A 74 -6.56 8.15 -5.84
CA PRO A 74 -5.68 8.70 -6.89
C PRO A 74 -4.23 8.23 -6.73
N GLU A 75 -3.78 7.98 -5.50
CA GLU A 75 -2.44 7.47 -5.22
C GLU A 75 -2.29 6.01 -5.65
N LEU A 76 -3.28 5.17 -5.36
CA LEU A 76 -3.33 3.79 -5.83
C LEU A 76 -3.39 3.75 -7.36
N GLU A 77 -4.17 4.62 -8.00
CA GLU A 77 -4.22 4.73 -9.46
C GLU A 77 -2.85 5.07 -10.06
N GLN A 78 -2.10 5.99 -9.45
CA GLN A 78 -0.73 6.30 -9.88
C GLN A 78 0.21 5.11 -9.68
N VAL A 79 0.12 4.40 -8.55
CA VAL A 79 0.89 3.18 -8.31
C VAL A 79 0.59 2.15 -9.40
N MET A 80 -0.67 1.94 -9.78
CA MET A 80 -1.02 0.97 -10.84
C MET A 80 -0.37 1.28 -12.20
N GLN A 81 -0.13 2.55 -12.51
CA GLN A 81 0.51 2.96 -13.77
C GLN A 81 2.03 2.69 -13.78
N ARG A 82 2.65 2.51 -12.61
CA ARG A 82 4.11 2.41 -12.43
C ARG A 82 4.64 0.98 -12.26
N GLY A 83 3.76 -0.03 -12.21
CA GLY A 83 4.11 -1.42 -11.86
C GLY A 83 5.41 -1.90 -12.50
N ARG A 84 6.36 -2.36 -11.67
CA ARG A 84 7.72 -2.78 -12.08
C ARG A 84 7.90 -4.27 -11.95
N GLY A 85 7.67 -4.99 -13.04
CA GLY A 85 7.57 -6.46 -13.06
C GLY A 85 8.70 -7.25 -12.40
N ASP A 86 9.88 -6.65 -12.18
CA ASP A 86 11.02 -7.27 -11.48
C ASP A 86 11.00 -7.10 -9.95
N LEU A 87 10.48 -5.98 -9.42
CA LEU A 87 10.47 -5.68 -7.99
C LEU A 87 9.08 -5.89 -7.36
N TRP A 88 8.04 -5.52 -8.09
CA TRP A 88 6.66 -5.60 -7.64
C TRP A 88 5.67 -5.48 -8.79
N GLN A 89 4.55 -6.17 -8.67
CA GLN A 89 3.47 -6.10 -9.64
C GLN A 89 2.25 -5.44 -9.01
N ALA A 90 1.55 -4.67 -9.85
CA ALA A 90 0.30 -4.03 -9.49
C ALA A 90 -0.81 -4.55 -10.40
N ARG A 91 -1.98 -4.81 -9.84
CA ARG A 91 -3.17 -5.16 -10.63
C ARG A 91 -4.39 -4.43 -10.09
N ARG A 92 -5.10 -3.78 -11.01
CA ARG A 92 -6.43 -3.22 -10.74
C ARG A 92 -7.51 -4.14 -11.28
N HIS A 93 -8.59 -4.31 -10.53
CA HIS A 93 -9.82 -4.90 -11.06
C HIS A 93 -11.05 -4.32 -10.37
N GLY A 94 -12.11 -4.15 -11.16
CA GLY A 94 -13.40 -3.68 -10.66
C GLY A 94 -14.25 -4.85 -10.14
N VAL A 95 -14.97 -4.59 -9.06
CA VAL A 95 -16.07 -5.40 -8.54
C VAL A 95 -17.29 -4.47 -8.41
N ALA A 96 -18.51 -5.00 -8.36
CA ALA A 96 -19.75 -4.23 -8.53
C ALA A 96 -19.74 -2.83 -7.90
N ASP A 97 -19.51 -2.74 -6.59
CA ASP A 97 -19.50 -1.49 -5.83
C ASP A 97 -18.13 -1.16 -5.25
N ALA A 98 -17.04 -1.63 -5.86
CA ALA A 98 -15.69 -1.38 -5.35
C ALA A 98 -14.59 -1.53 -6.41
N THR A 99 -13.43 -0.95 -6.14
CA THR A 99 -12.21 -1.18 -6.91
C THR A 99 -11.18 -1.85 -6.02
N ASP A 100 -10.62 -2.96 -6.50
CA ASP A 100 -9.53 -3.67 -5.83
C ASP A 100 -8.20 -3.32 -6.50
N PHE A 101 -7.23 -2.95 -5.66
CA PHE A 101 -5.85 -2.64 -6.02
C PHE A 101 -4.92 -3.64 -5.34
N ASP A 102 -4.42 -4.59 -6.12
CA ASP A 102 -3.53 -5.65 -5.66
C ASP A 102 -2.08 -5.27 -5.91
N ILE A 103 -1.24 -5.50 -4.90
CA ILE A 103 0.21 -5.33 -5.00
C ILE A 103 0.88 -6.61 -4.54
N SER A 104 1.66 -7.19 -5.46
CA SER A 104 2.55 -8.32 -5.20
C SER A 104 3.98 -7.81 -5.12
N LEU A 105 4.71 -8.15 -4.07
CA LEU A 105 6.10 -7.78 -3.93
C LEU A 105 6.98 -9.01 -4.20
N HIS A 106 8.02 -8.85 -5.03
CA HIS A 106 8.89 -9.96 -5.45
C HIS A 106 10.28 -9.91 -4.81
N THR A 107 10.54 -8.89 -3.98
CA THR A 107 11.86 -8.64 -3.43
C THR A 107 12.18 -9.60 -2.28
N ALA A 108 13.13 -10.52 -2.52
CA ALA A 108 13.68 -11.43 -1.52
C ALA A 108 14.25 -10.71 -0.27
N ASN A 109 14.58 -9.43 -0.40
CA ASN A 109 15.21 -8.62 0.65
C ASN A 109 14.20 -7.96 1.62
N LEU A 110 12.89 -8.15 1.45
CA LEU A 110 11.90 -7.62 2.40
C LEU A 110 12.02 -8.26 3.78
N ALA A 111 12.44 -9.53 3.84
CA ALA A 111 12.61 -10.27 5.08
C ALA A 111 13.71 -9.69 6.00
N GLU A 112 14.62 -8.87 5.46
CA GLU A 112 15.68 -8.21 6.22
C GLU A 112 15.23 -6.87 6.82
N LEU A 113 14.04 -6.38 6.47
CA LEU A 113 13.51 -5.10 6.96
C LEU A 113 12.55 -5.30 8.14
N ASN A 114 12.75 -4.51 9.20
CA ASN A 114 11.88 -4.50 10.37
C ASN A 114 10.69 -3.51 10.22
N GLU A 115 9.79 -3.51 11.21
CA GLU A 115 8.57 -2.65 11.23
C GLU A 115 8.87 -1.16 11.08
N GLU A 116 10.04 -0.70 11.54
CA GLU A 116 10.43 0.72 11.47
C GLU A 116 10.89 1.13 10.07
N ARG A 117 11.59 0.25 9.36
CA ARG A 117 12.24 0.57 8.08
C ARG A 117 11.38 0.22 6.87
N LEU A 118 10.53 -0.78 6.98
CA LEU A 118 9.72 -1.27 5.88
C LEU A 118 8.74 -0.23 5.32
N PRO A 119 8.03 0.60 6.14
CA PRO A 119 7.16 1.65 5.60
C PRO A 119 7.92 2.66 4.73
N GLY A 120 9.09 3.10 5.16
CA GLY A 120 9.93 4.03 4.40
C GLY A 120 10.46 3.42 3.10
N TYR A 121 10.85 2.15 3.14
CA TYR A 121 11.24 1.41 1.93
C TYR A 121 10.08 1.31 0.93
N LEU A 122 8.87 0.96 1.39
CA LEU A 122 7.67 0.89 0.55
C LEU A 122 7.30 2.27 -0.02
N ALA A 123 7.46 3.34 0.76
CA ALA A 123 7.22 4.70 0.26
C ALA A 123 8.15 5.02 -0.91
N GLY A 124 9.44 4.67 -0.77
CA GLY A 124 10.41 4.80 -1.85
C GLY A 124 10.10 3.92 -3.06
N LEU A 125 9.63 2.69 -2.84
CA LEU A 125 9.34 1.73 -3.90
C LEU A 125 8.09 2.09 -4.71
N LEU A 126 7.03 2.53 -4.04
CA LEU A 126 5.71 2.76 -4.63
C LEU A 126 5.54 4.18 -5.18
N PHE A 127 6.16 5.18 -4.54
CA PHE A 127 5.84 6.59 -4.81
C PHE A 127 6.99 7.43 -5.37
N LEU A 128 8.26 7.00 -5.27
CA LEU A 128 9.36 7.74 -5.89
C LEU A 128 9.54 7.37 -7.37
N ASP A 129 10.04 8.33 -8.14
CA ASP A 129 10.37 8.13 -9.54
C ASP A 129 11.57 7.18 -9.72
N ALA A 130 11.69 6.64 -10.94
CA ALA A 130 12.65 5.59 -11.31
C ALA A 130 14.09 5.82 -10.85
N ASN A 131 14.53 7.06 -10.87
CA ASN A 131 15.90 7.45 -10.58
C ASN A 131 16.19 7.47 -9.07
N ASP A 132 15.17 7.65 -8.24
CA ASP A 132 15.31 7.75 -6.78
C ASP A 132 15.12 6.39 -6.08
N ALA A 133 14.30 5.50 -6.64
CA ALA A 133 14.09 4.14 -6.11
C ALA A 133 15.40 3.33 -6.07
N ASP A 134 16.26 3.49 -7.09
CA ASP A 134 17.54 2.78 -7.18
C ASP A 134 18.60 3.35 -6.20
N HIS A 135 18.48 4.63 -5.83
CA HIS A 135 19.27 5.26 -4.77
C HIS A 135 18.88 4.73 -3.39
N ASN A 136 17.57 4.65 -3.10
CA ASN A 136 17.06 4.10 -1.84
C ASN A 136 17.38 2.62 -1.66
N ARG A 137 17.36 1.82 -2.75
CA ARG A 137 17.81 0.42 -2.72
C ARG A 137 19.25 0.30 -2.22
N ARG A 138 20.17 1.14 -2.72
CA ARG A 138 21.58 1.13 -2.31
C ARG A 138 21.77 1.56 -0.87
N GLN A 139 20.97 2.51 -0.38
CA GLN A 139 21.01 2.92 1.02
C GLN A 139 20.45 1.85 1.96
N ALA A 140 19.31 1.23 1.62
CA ALA A 140 18.70 0.18 2.44
C ALA A 140 19.64 -1.03 2.63
N VAL A 141 20.28 -1.49 1.55
CA VAL A 141 21.26 -2.60 1.58
C VAL A 141 22.54 -2.22 2.33
N ARG A 142 23.04 -0.99 2.19
CA ARG A 142 24.25 -0.55 2.92
C ARG A 142 24.04 -0.47 4.43
N HIS A 143 22.84 -0.14 4.88
CA HIS A 143 22.51 -0.06 6.31
C HIS A 143 21.91 -1.36 6.89
N GLY A 144 21.83 -2.44 6.10
CA GLY A 144 21.43 -3.78 6.57
C GLY A 144 22.60 -4.64 7.06
N ARG A 145 23.83 -4.12 7.03
CA ARG A 145 25.04 -4.86 7.40
C ARG A 145 25.68 -4.26 8.65
N ILE A 146 25.11 -4.55 9.81
CA ILE A 146 25.78 -4.39 11.10
C ILE A 146 25.45 -5.63 11.94
N GLY A 147 26.46 -6.49 12.14
CA GLY A 147 26.42 -7.63 13.06
C GLY A 147 26.44 -8.97 12.36
#